data_AF-A0A1D1XIF7-F1
#
_entry.id   AF-A0A1D1XIF7-F1
#
_cell.length_a   1.000
_cell.length_b   1.000
_cell.length_c   1.000
_cell.angle_alpha   90.00
_cell.angle_beta   90.00
_cell.angle_gamma   90.00
#
_symmetry.space_group_name_H-M   'P 1'
#
loop_
_entity.id
_entity.type
_entity.pdbx_description
1 polymer ?
#
loop_
_entity_poly.entity_id
_entity_poly.type
_entity_poly.pdbx_seq_one_letter_code
_entity_poly.pdbx_strand_id
1 'polypeptide(L)'
;MGDYQNSDSDQLMKRLRPSAHPVDEVTYPSPLPQATWSMDDIPRTVACTVNQGATVTSMDFHPSHHTILLVGSGNGEITLWEIDLREGLVSKPFKIWDMAAHSIAFQTTIVKDSSISITKVTWSPDGSLIGIAFTKHLIHLYSYQAPNDLRNMLEIDAHVGRVNDIAFSHPNKQLCVVTCGDDKLIKVWDLNGRKLHTFEGHEAPVYSVCPHHKENIQRFAISIDFQV
;
A
#
# COMPACT_ATOMS: atom_id res chain seq x y z
N MET A 1 50.83 63.98 -22.76
CA MET A 1 52.24 63.60 -22.60
C MET A 1 52.30 62.08 -22.71
N GLY A 2 52.73 61.56 -23.87
CA GLY A 2 52.97 60.13 -24.10
C GLY A 2 51.94 59.42 -24.96
N ASP A 3 51.90 59.75 -26.26
CA ASP A 3 51.41 58.87 -27.32
C ASP A 3 52.29 57.62 -27.42
N TYR A 4 51.68 56.45 -27.69
CA TYR A 4 52.32 55.40 -28.48
C TYR A 4 51.25 54.64 -29.26
N GLN A 5 51.07 55.04 -30.52
CA GLN A 5 50.65 54.13 -31.58
C GLN A 5 51.84 53.22 -31.92
N ASN A 6 51.59 51.92 -32.09
CA ASN A 6 52.24 51.22 -33.20
C ASN A 6 51.34 50.11 -33.74
N SER A 7 50.94 50.32 -34.99
CA SER A 7 50.41 49.34 -35.92
C SER A 7 51.54 48.41 -36.37
N ASP A 8 51.27 47.12 -36.53
CA ASP A 8 51.76 46.44 -37.73
C ASP A 8 50.87 45.24 -38.09
N SER A 9 50.43 45.32 -39.33
CA SER A 9 49.72 44.32 -40.10
C SER A 9 50.76 43.42 -40.74
N ASP A 10 50.57 42.10 -40.71
CA ASP A 10 50.80 41.35 -41.95
C ASP A 10 49.98 40.07 -42.08
N GLN A 11 49.43 39.94 -43.28
CA GLN A 11 48.59 38.86 -43.77
C GLN A 11 49.43 37.63 -44.13
N LEU A 12 48.82 36.43 -44.15
CA LEU A 12 48.71 35.63 -45.38
C LEU A 12 47.98 34.28 -45.17
N MET A 13 46.97 34.09 -46.04
CA MET A 13 46.56 32.82 -46.70
C MET A 13 45.57 31.87 -46.01
N LYS A 14 44.29 32.26 -46.15
CA LYS A 14 43.15 31.48 -46.68
C LYS A 14 43.37 29.98 -46.96
N ARG A 15 42.59 29.11 -46.30
CA ARG A 15 41.95 27.93 -46.91
C ARG A 15 40.52 27.73 -46.41
N LEU A 16 39.58 27.99 -47.34
CA LEU A 16 38.30 27.32 -47.63
C LEU A 16 37.43 26.80 -46.47
N ARG A 17 36.21 27.39 -46.33
CA ARG A 17 35.04 26.79 -45.66
C ARG A 17 34.46 25.64 -46.50
N PRO A 18 33.87 24.62 -45.87
CA PRO A 18 32.41 24.41 -45.98
C PRO A 18 31.78 24.36 -44.57
N SER A 19 30.82 25.24 -44.27
CA SER A 19 29.36 25.00 -44.32
C SER A 19 28.81 24.59 -42.95
N ALA A 20 27.80 25.33 -42.52
CA ALA A 20 27.17 25.29 -41.22
C ALA A 20 26.49 23.96 -40.90
N HIS A 21 26.57 23.56 -39.64
CA HIS A 21 25.50 22.84 -38.95
C HIS A 21 25.13 23.63 -37.69
N PRO A 22 23.84 23.86 -37.42
CA PRO A 22 23.42 24.54 -36.21
C PRO A 22 23.71 23.63 -35.02
N VAL A 23 24.20 24.22 -33.93
CA VAL A 23 24.28 23.54 -32.64
C VAL A 23 22.84 23.35 -32.18
N ASP A 24 22.33 22.12 -32.23
CA ASP A 24 21.05 21.78 -31.62
C ASP A 24 21.20 21.95 -30.11
N GLU A 25 20.73 23.08 -29.61
CA GLU A 25 20.57 23.36 -28.19
C GLU A 25 19.48 22.41 -27.66
N VAL A 26 19.91 21.32 -27.01
CA VAL A 26 19.04 20.34 -26.37
C VAL A 26 18.32 21.04 -25.21
N THR A 27 17.14 21.58 -25.51
CA THR A 27 16.24 22.15 -24.51
C THR A 27 15.66 20.98 -23.72
N TYR A 28 16.17 20.75 -22.51
CA TYR A 28 15.53 19.82 -21.58
C TYR A 28 14.12 20.35 -21.29
N PRO A 29 13.07 19.51 -21.38
CA PRO A 29 11.75 19.93 -20.93
C PRO A 29 11.86 20.32 -19.45
N SER A 30 11.46 21.55 -19.15
CA SER A 30 11.27 22.04 -17.79
C SER A 30 10.45 21.01 -16.99
N PRO A 31 10.78 20.72 -15.71
CA PRO A 31 9.95 19.87 -14.89
C PRO A 31 8.52 20.38 -14.93
N LEU A 32 7.57 19.50 -15.24
CA LEU A 32 6.15 19.81 -15.08
C LEU A 32 5.96 20.46 -13.70
N PRO A 33 5.21 21.56 -13.58
CA PRO A 33 4.93 22.13 -12.27
C PRO A 33 4.36 21.02 -11.40
N GLN A 34 5.04 20.69 -10.30
CA GLN A 34 4.42 19.86 -9.27
C GLN A 34 3.13 20.56 -8.87
N ALA A 35 2.00 19.89 -9.05
CA ALA A 35 0.71 20.39 -8.60
C ALA A 35 0.88 20.79 -7.13
N THR A 36 0.90 22.09 -6.88
CA THR A 36 1.06 22.64 -5.55
C THR A 36 -0.34 22.59 -4.97
N TRP A 37 -0.72 21.43 -4.44
CA TRP A 37 -2.03 21.24 -3.83
C TRP A 37 -2.16 22.23 -2.68
N SER A 38 -2.97 23.27 -2.87
CA SER A 38 -3.36 24.15 -1.77
C SER A 38 -4.37 23.41 -0.91
N MET A 39 -4.40 23.66 0.40
CA MET A 39 -5.51 23.19 1.25
C MET A 39 -6.87 23.69 0.75
N ASP A 40 -6.89 24.76 -0.04
CA ASP A 40 -8.09 25.30 -0.66
C ASP A 40 -8.63 24.46 -1.83
N ASP A 41 -7.82 23.56 -2.40
CA ASP A 41 -8.20 22.69 -3.52
C ASP A 41 -8.89 21.38 -3.08
N ILE A 42 -9.06 21.18 -1.76
CA ILE A 42 -9.74 19.99 -1.23
C ILE A 42 -11.25 20.12 -1.49
N PRO A 43 -11.86 19.20 -2.27
CA PRO A 43 -13.29 19.27 -2.58
C PRO A 43 -14.10 19.18 -1.29
N ARG A 44 -15.01 20.17 -1.10
CA ARG A 44 -15.85 20.28 0.11
C ARG A 44 -17.19 19.54 -0.02
N THR A 45 -17.44 18.92 -1.16
CA THR A 45 -18.68 18.22 -1.48
C THR A 45 -18.45 16.73 -1.55
N VAL A 46 -19.41 15.96 -1.05
CA VAL A 46 -19.40 14.49 -1.16
C VAL A 46 -19.55 14.10 -2.63
N ALA A 47 -18.55 13.41 -3.18
CA ALA A 47 -18.57 12.95 -4.57
C ALA A 47 -19.54 11.77 -4.77
N CYS A 48 -19.58 10.85 -3.81
CA CYS A 48 -20.44 9.66 -3.87
C CYS A 48 -20.81 9.18 -2.47
N THR A 49 -22.01 8.59 -2.34
CA THR A 49 -22.47 7.87 -1.15
C THR A 49 -22.88 6.47 -1.57
N VAL A 50 -22.34 5.48 -0.88
CA VAL A 50 -22.59 4.06 -1.09
C VAL A 50 -23.01 3.44 0.24
N ASN A 51 -23.99 2.52 0.21
CA ASN A 51 -24.51 1.90 1.42
C ASN A 51 -24.07 0.43 1.53
N GLN A 52 -23.12 0.17 2.44
CA GLN A 52 -22.60 -1.17 2.72
C GLN A 52 -23.57 -2.06 3.52
N GLY A 53 -24.57 -1.48 4.21
CA GLY A 53 -25.52 -2.22 5.05
C GLY A 53 -24.97 -2.75 6.38
N ALA A 54 -23.65 -2.67 6.61
CA ALA A 54 -22.98 -2.99 7.86
C ALA A 54 -21.98 -1.88 8.23
N THR A 55 -21.54 -1.85 9.49
CA THR A 55 -20.50 -0.92 9.93
C THR A 55 -19.22 -1.13 9.13
N VAL A 56 -18.77 -0.12 8.40
CA VAL A 56 -17.48 -0.15 7.69
C VAL A 56 -16.36 0.02 8.72
N THR A 57 -15.41 -0.90 8.74
CA THR A 57 -14.28 -0.87 9.66
C THR A 57 -12.98 -0.46 8.99
N SER A 58 -12.82 -0.76 7.70
CA SER A 58 -11.65 -0.37 6.91
C SER A 58 -12.02 -0.26 5.44
N MET A 59 -11.28 0.58 4.71
CA MET A 59 -11.44 0.74 3.27
C MET A 59 -10.10 1.05 2.61
N ASP A 60 -9.91 0.63 1.37
CA ASP A 60 -8.70 0.90 0.58
C ASP A 60 -9.01 0.95 -0.92
N PHE A 61 -8.49 1.97 -1.61
CA PHE A 61 -8.68 2.11 -3.06
C PHE A 61 -7.66 1.28 -3.82
N HIS A 62 -8.08 0.69 -4.94
CA HIS A 62 -7.14 -0.02 -5.80
C HIS A 62 -6.06 0.94 -6.33
N PRO A 63 -4.76 0.59 -6.25
CA PRO A 63 -3.66 1.53 -6.52
C PRO A 63 -3.63 2.11 -7.95
N SER A 64 -4.03 1.32 -8.96
CA SER A 64 -4.12 1.77 -10.36
C SER A 64 -5.53 2.00 -10.89
N HIS A 65 -6.58 1.53 -10.22
CA HIS A 65 -7.97 1.60 -10.67
C HIS A 65 -8.76 2.43 -9.65
N HIS A 66 -8.69 3.75 -9.77
CA HIS A 66 -9.10 4.69 -8.71
C HIS A 66 -10.60 4.75 -8.43
N THR A 67 -11.41 3.98 -9.16
CA THR A 67 -12.85 3.85 -8.97
C THR A 67 -13.21 2.56 -8.22
N ILE A 68 -12.26 1.62 -8.08
CA ILE A 68 -12.45 0.39 -7.33
C ILE A 68 -12.10 0.61 -5.87
N LEU A 69 -13.09 0.40 -5.00
CA LEU A 69 -12.94 0.50 -3.55
C LEU A 69 -13.12 -0.86 -2.89
N LEU A 70 -12.14 -1.26 -2.10
CA LEU A 70 -12.26 -2.40 -1.19
C LEU A 70 -12.80 -1.91 0.15
N VAL A 71 -13.81 -2.60 0.66
CA VAL A 71 -14.46 -2.30 1.93
C VAL A 71 -14.45 -3.55 2.80
N GLY A 72 -13.98 -3.40 4.04
CA GLY A 72 -14.12 -4.39 5.10
C GLY A 72 -15.16 -3.97 6.12
N SER A 73 -15.96 -4.93 6.57
CA SER A 73 -17.12 -4.68 7.42
C SER A 73 -17.04 -5.36 8.79
N GLY A 74 -17.79 -4.81 9.74
CA GLY A 74 -17.90 -5.30 11.12
C GLY A 74 -18.56 -6.67 11.26
N ASN A 75 -19.31 -7.10 10.25
CA ASN A 75 -19.90 -8.46 10.16
C ASN A 75 -18.94 -9.50 9.55
N GLY A 76 -17.68 -9.12 9.27
CA GLY A 76 -16.67 -10.00 8.68
C GLY A 76 -16.75 -10.10 7.15
N GLU A 77 -17.55 -9.28 6.49
CA GLU A 77 -17.69 -9.27 5.03
C GLU A 77 -16.72 -8.31 4.35
N ILE A 78 -16.10 -8.77 3.26
CA ILE A 78 -15.42 -7.89 2.31
C ILE A 78 -16.32 -7.61 1.11
N THR A 79 -16.28 -6.38 0.61
CA THR A 79 -16.98 -5.99 -0.61
C THR A 79 -16.06 -5.14 -1.49
N LEU A 80 -16.02 -5.47 -2.78
CA LEU A 80 -15.45 -4.62 -3.81
C LEU A 80 -16.56 -3.79 -4.43
N TRP A 81 -16.33 -2.49 -4.55
CA TRP A 81 -17.25 -1.54 -5.15
C TRP A 81 -16.64 -0.91 -6.37
N GLU A 82 -17.47 -0.69 -7.38
CA GLU A 82 -17.22 0.25 -8.46
C GLU A 82 -17.95 1.54 -8.12
N ILE A 83 -17.19 2.57 -7.74
CA ILE A 83 -17.72 3.78 -7.12
C ILE A 83 -18.46 4.66 -8.13
N ASP A 84 -18.03 4.67 -9.39
CA ASP A 84 -18.69 5.44 -10.45
C ASP A 84 -20.05 4.85 -10.80
N LEU A 85 -20.17 3.51 -10.78
CA LEU A 85 -21.42 2.80 -11.02
C LEU A 85 -22.28 2.67 -9.75
N ARG A 86 -21.69 2.88 -8.57
CA ARG A 86 -22.32 2.64 -7.26
C ARG A 86 -22.79 1.19 -7.11
N GLU A 87 -22.06 0.27 -7.71
CA GLU A 87 -22.38 -1.15 -7.75
C GLU A 87 -21.37 -1.98 -6.95
N GLY A 88 -21.87 -2.93 -6.18
CA GLY A 88 -21.05 -3.94 -5.52
C GLY A 88 -20.59 -4.97 -6.54
N LEU A 89 -19.31 -4.97 -6.87
CA LEU A 89 -18.68 -5.86 -7.83
C LEU A 89 -18.62 -7.31 -7.31
N VAL A 90 -18.22 -7.47 -6.05
CA VAL A 90 -18.07 -8.76 -5.38
C VAL A 90 -18.30 -8.57 -3.90
N SER A 91 -19.01 -9.50 -3.26
CA SER A 91 -19.08 -9.58 -1.80
C SER A 91 -18.72 -10.98 -1.33
N LYS A 92 -17.90 -11.08 -0.27
CA LYS A 92 -17.52 -12.36 0.34
C LYS A 92 -17.61 -12.28 1.86
N PRO A 93 -18.40 -13.17 2.49
CA PRO A 93 -18.40 -13.28 3.94
C PRO A 93 -17.11 -13.95 4.42
N PHE A 94 -16.74 -13.69 5.66
CA PHE A 94 -15.68 -14.42 6.35
C PHE A 94 -15.96 -15.93 6.32
N LYS A 95 -14.92 -16.71 6.03
CA LYS A 95 -14.94 -18.18 6.09
C LYS A 95 -13.57 -18.69 6.52
N ILE A 96 -13.55 -19.68 7.41
CA ILE A 96 -12.34 -20.45 7.72
C ILE A 96 -12.15 -21.49 6.61
N TRP A 97 -10.97 -21.55 5.99
CA TRP A 97 -10.73 -22.43 4.85
C TRP A 97 -10.24 -23.81 5.29
N ASP A 98 -9.40 -23.88 6.31
CA ASP A 98 -8.96 -25.14 6.92
C ASP A 98 -8.92 -25.04 8.45
N MET A 99 -10.00 -25.46 9.11
CA MET A 99 -10.11 -25.40 10.57
C MET A 99 -9.08 -26.29 11.28
N ALA A 100 -8.66 -27.40 10.67
CA ALA A 100 -7.76 -28.37 11.29
C ALA A 100 -6.30 -27.94 11.22
N ALA A 101 -5.94 -27.08 10.25
CA ALA A 101 -4.60 -26.52 10.12
C ALA A 101 -4.27 -25.45 11.19
N HIS A 102 -5.27 -24.89 11.86
CA HIS A 102 -5.08 -23.80 12.83
C HIS A 102 -4.79 -24.26 14.25
N SER A 103 -4.20 -23.38 15.05
CA SER A 103 -3.85 -23.69 16.43
C SER A 103 -5.10 -24.01 17.27
N ILE A 104 -4.91 -24.88 18.28
CA ILE A 104 -5.96 -25.19 19.26
C ILE A 104 -6.46 -23.92 19.99
N ALA A 105 -5.57 -22.95 20.18
CA ALA A 105 -5.92 -21.66 20.76
C ALA A 105 -6.96 -20.92 19.90
N PHE A 106 -6.71 -20.80 18.59
CA PHE A 106 -7.68 -20.22 17.65
C PHE A 106 -8.99 -20.99 17.65
N GLN A 107 -8.93 -22.33 17.51
CA GLN A 107 -10.13 -23.17 17.45
C GLN A 107 -11.01 -22.98 18.70
N THR A 108 -10.38 -22.93 19.89
CA THR A 108 -11.07 -22.69 21.16
C THR A 108 -11.71 -21.30 21.21
N THR A 109 -11.03 -20.28 20.70
CA THR A 109 -11.57 -18.91 20.65
C THR A 109 -12.82 -18.84 19.79
N ILE A 110 -12.83 -19.49 18.62
CA ILE A 110 -13.99 -19.51 17.72
C ILE A 110 -15.16 -20.30 18.30
N VAL A 111 -14.89 -21.41 19.00
CA VAL A 111 -15.95 -22.18 19.67
C VAL A 111 -16.61 -21.37 20.80
N LYS A 112 -15.84 -20.57 21.54
CA LYS A 112 -16.36 -19.72 22.62
C LYS A 112 -17.16 -18.53 22.09
N ASP A 113 -16.65 -17.90 21.03
CA ASP A 113 -17.26 -16.74 20.40
C ASP A 113 -16.89 -16.71 18.92
N SER A 114 -17.88 -17.00 18.08
CA SER A 114 -17.77 -17.04 16.63
C SER A 114 -17.86 -15.67 15.97
N SER A 115 -18.05 -14.58 16.73
CA SER A 115 -18.09 -13.23 16.19
C SER A 115 -16.75 -12.84 15.58
N ILE A 116 -16.76 -12.50 14.29
CA ILE A 116 -15.56 -12.08 13.54
C ILE A 116 -15.89 -10.80 12.79
N SER A 117 -15.01 -9.82 12.98
CA SER A 117 -15.04 -8.53 12.30
C SER A 117 -13.71 -8.34 11.60
N ILE A 118 -13.74 -7.63 10.48
CA ILE A 118 -12.52 -7.19 9.80
C ILE A 118 -11.95 -6.00 10.55
N THR A 119 -10.66 -6.04 10.87
CA THR A 119 -9.91 -4.92 11.47
C THR A 119 -9.27 -4.05 10.40
N LYS A 120 -8.77 -4.66 9.32
CA LYS A 120 -8.08 -3.97 8.24
C LYS A 120 -8.28 -4.68 6.91
N VAL A 121 -8.42 -3.90 5.85
CA VAL A 121 -8.27 -4.33 4.45
C VAL A 121 -7.20 -3.50 3.77
N THR A 122 -6.44 -4.11 2.85
CA THR A 122 -5.44 -3.39 2.06
C THR A 122 -5.15 -4.05 0.72
N TRP A 123 -4.82 -3.26 -0.28
CA TRP A 123 -4.27 -3.72 -1.56
C TRP A 123 -2.76 -3.90 -1.50
N SER A 124 -2.24 -4.87 -2.26
CA SER A 124 -0.82 -4.86 -2.59
C SER A 124 -0.47 -3.67 -3.50
N PRO A 125 0.79 -3.21 -3.52
CA PRO A 125 1.17 -2.04 -4.32
C PRO A 125 0.91 -2.18 -5.82
N ASP A 126 0.89 -3.40 -6.34
CA ASP A 126 0.56 -3.72 -7.73
C ASP A 126 -0.94 -3.96 -7.99
N GLY A 127 -1.77 -3.96 -6.93
CA GLY A 127 -3.21 -4.21 -6.99
C GLY A 127 -3.61 -5.65 -7.25
N SER A 128 -2.66 -6.59 -7.32
CA SER A 128 -2.96 -7.99 -7.64
C SER A 128 -3.42 -8.82 -6.44
N LEU A 129 -3.14 -8.36 -5.22
CA LEU A 129 -3.49 -9.04 -3.98
C LEU A 129 -4.28 -8.12 -3.05
N ILE A 130 -5.06 -8.77 -2.19
CA ILE A 130 -5.79 -8.14 -1.10
C ILE A 130 -5.40 -8.84 0.20
N GLY A 131 -5.03 -8.05 1.20
CA GLY A 131 -4.79 -8.51 2.57
C GLY A 131 -5.93 -8.10 3.49
N ILE A 132 -6.36 -9.03 4.35
CA ILE A 132 -7.44 -8.81 5.32
C ILE A 132 -6.99 -9.31 6.68
N ALA A 133 -7.17 -8.49 7.70
CA ALA A 133 -6.97 -8.84 9.10
C ALA A 133 -8.30 -8.90 9.85
N PHE A 134 -8.37 -9.75 10.87
CA PHE A 134 -9.59 -10.00 11.62
C PHE A 134 -9.43 -9.73 13.12
N THR A 135 -10.55 -9.59 13.83
CA THR A 135 -10.61 -9.49 15.30
C THR A 135 -10.30 -10.80 16.02
N LYS A 136 -9.98 -11.85 15.27
CA LYS A 136 -9.45 -13.11 15.78
C LYS A 136 -8.07 -13.31 15.16
N HIS A 137 -7.53 -14.50 15.31
CA HIS A 137 -6.11 -14.77 15.05
C HIS A 137 -5.69 -14.66 13.58
N LEU A 138 -6.66 -14.64 12.68
CA LEU A 138 -6.42 -14.89 11.26
C LEU A 138 -6.08 -13.63 10.48
N ILE A 139 -5.33 -13.87 9.40
CA ILE A 139 -5.39 -13.05 8.20
C ILE A 139 -5.77 -13.89 6.98
N HIS A 140 -6.38 -13.25 5.98
CA HIS A 140 -6.58 -13.82 4.65
C HIS A 140 -5.85 -13.01 3.60
N LEU A 141 -5.26 -13.71 2.63
CA LEU A 141 -4.82 -13.13 1.36
C LEU A 141 -5.70 -13.65 0.23
N TYR A 142 -6.14 -12.74 -0.62
CA TYR A 142 -6.84 -13.05 -1.86
C TYR A 142 -6.01 -12.59 -3.05
N SER A 143 -6.02 -13.36 -4.14
CA SER A 143 -5.62 -12.82 -5.43
C SER A 143 -6.81 -12.17 -6.11
N TYR A 144 -6.60 -10.98 -6.65
CA TYR A 144 -7.57 -10.24 -7.45
C TYR A 144 -7.21 -10.32 -8.93
N GLN A 145 -8.17 -10.68 -9.76
CA GLN A 145 -8.07 -10.60 -11.21
C GLN A 145 -9.30 -9.86 -11.74
N ALA A 146 -9.06 -8.82 -12.53
CA ALA A 146 -10.13 -8.05 -13.13
C ALA A 146 -10.81 -8.80 -14.30
N PRO A 147 -12.12 -8.62 -14.51
CA PRO A 147 -13.05 -7.98 -13.59
C PRO A 147 -13.53 -8.97 -12.51
N ASN A 148 -13.60 -8.51 -11.27
CA ASN A 148 -14.43 -9.10 -10.20
C ASN A 148 -14.08 -10.54 -9.75
N ASP A 149 -12.86 -11.04 -10.00
CA ASP A 149 -12.47 -12.36 -9.51
C ASP A 149 -11.61 -12.24 -8.26
N LEU A 150 -12.15 -12.71 -7.13
CA LEU A 150 -11.43 -12.87 -5.88
C LEU A 150 -11.23 -14.35 -5.60
N ARG A 151 -9.97 -14.80 -5.59
CA ARG A 151 -9.62 -16.18 -5.24
C ARG A 151 -8.89 -16.23 -3.92
N ASN A 152 -9.30 -17.19 -3.11
CA ASN A 152 -8.64 -17.53 -1.85
C ASN A 152 -7.19 -17.93 -2.16
N MET A 153 -6.21 -17.25 -1.58
CA MET A 153 -4.79 -17.56 -1.79
C MET A 153 -4.16 -18.17 -0.54
N LEU A 154 -4.25 -17.47 0.59
CA LEU A 154 -3.62 -17.92 1.83
C LEU A 154 -4.44 -17.55 3.07
N GLU A 155 -4.46 -18.46 4.05
CA GLU A 155 -5.04 -18.25 5.37
C GLU A 155 -3.95 -18.53 6.41
N ILE A 156 -3.73 -17.59 7.34
CA ILE A 156 -2.66 -17.69 8.35
C ILE A 156 -3.24 -17.42 9.74
N ASP A 157 -3.01 -18.33 10.69
CA ASP A 157 -3.11 -18.11 12.13
C ASP A 157 -1.94 -17.23 12.60
N ALA A 158 -2.11 -15.91 12.44
CA ALA A 158 -1.04 -14.94 12.47
C ALA A 158 -0.70 -14.50 13.90
N HIS A 159 -1.69 -14.23 14.75
CA HIS A 159 -1.49 -13.70 16.11
C HIS A 159 -2.37 -14.40 17.14
N VAL A 160 -1.93 -14.43 18.40
CA VAL A 160 -2.81 -14.86 19.50
C VAL A 160 -3.68 -13.67 19.90
N GLY A 161 -4.99 -13.75 19.65
CA GLY A 161 -5.91 -12.63 19.83
C GLY A 161 -6.22 -11.89 18.51
N ARG A 162 -6.46 -10.58 18.57
CA ARG A 162 -6.78 -9.77 17.39
C ARG A 162 -5.54 -9.55 16.53
N VAL A 163 -5.71 -9.60 15.21
CA VAL A 163 -4.76 -9.00 14.28
C VAL A 163 -5.21 -7.55 14.05
N ASN A 164 -4.47 -6.59 14.56
CA ASN A 164 -4.87 -5.19 14.56
C ASN A 164 -4.59 -4.51 13.23
N ASP A 165 -3.53 -4.91 12.52
CA ASP A 165 -3.18 -4.33 11.24
C ASP A 165 -2.44 -5.32 10.34
N ILE A 166 -2.49 -5.05 9.03
CA ILE A 166 -1.83 -5.82 7.97
C ILE A 166 -1.34 -4.85 6.90
N ALA A 167 -0.13 -5.05 6.41
CA ALA A 167 0.44 -4.24 5.34
C ALA A 167 1.34 -5.05 4.41
N PHE A 168 1.32 -4.71 3.12
CA PHE A 168 2.26 -5.26 2.15
C PHE A 168 3.58 -4.51 2.16
N SER A 169 4.68 -5.25 2.00
CA SER A 169 6.02 -4.69 2.01
C SER A 169 6.95 -5.45 1.04
N HIS A 170 7.94 -4.77 0.48
CA HIS A 170 8.99 -5.32 -0.38
C HIS A 170 10.41 -5.25 0.21
N PRO A 171 10.70 -5.83 1.40
CA PRO A 171 12.06 -5.86 1.94
C PRO A 171 12.97 -6.56 0.94
N ASN A 172 14.07 -5.89 0.57
CA ASN A 172 15.02 -6.41 -0.41
C ASN A 172 14.35 -6.83 -1.75
N LYS A 173 13.30 -6.11 -2.17
CA LYS A 173 12.51 -6.38 -3.39
C LYS A 173 11.66 -7.67 -3.35
N GLN A 174 11.50 -8.30 -2.20
CA GLN A 174 10.64 -9.47 -2.04
C GLN A 174 9.31 -9.05 -1.42
N LEU A 175 8.19 -9.30 -2.11
CA LEU A 175 6.86 -9.06 -1.54
C LEU A 175 6.60 -9.97 -0.34
N CYS A 176 6.17 -9.36 0.76
CA CYS A 176 5.82 -10.01 2.00
C CYS A 176 4.68 -9.23 2.68
N VAL A 177 4.15 -9.83 3.74
CA VAL A 177 3.07 -9.27 4.55
C VAL A 177 3.58 -9.03 5.96
N VAL A 178 3.31 -7.86 6.51
CA VAL A 178 3.62 -7.49 7.89
C VAL A 178 2.31 -7.40 8.65
N THR A 179 2.24 -8.03 9.82
CA THR A 179 1.07 -8.03 10.70
C THR A 179 1.46 -7.64 12.11
N CYS A 180 0.51 -7.06 12.85
CA CYS A 180 0.68 -6.80 14.27
C CYS A 180 -0.62 -7.10 15.05
N GLY A 181 -0.53 -7.33 16.36
CA GLY A 181 -1.69 -7.75 17.13
C GLY A 181 -1.59 -7.61 18.65
N ASP A 182 -2.60 -8.18 19.32
CA ASP A 182 -2.77 -8.15 20.78
C ASP A 182 -1.69 -8.94 21.53
N ASP A 183 -1.05 -9.89 20.84
CA ASP A 183 0.09 -10.64 21.37
C ASP A 183 1.37 -9.79 21.50
N LYS A 184 1.29 -8.49 21.18
CA LYS A 184 2.38 -7.51 21.29
C LYS A 184 3.52 -7.78 20.32
N LEU A 185 3.26 -8.57 19.28
CA LEU A 185 4.24 -8.94 18.27
C LEU A 185 3.97 -8.20 16.97
N ILE A 186 5.05 -8.00 16.23
CA ILE A 186 5.00 -7.73 14.79
C ILE A 186 5.57 -8.97 14.09
N LYS A 187 4.90 -9.48 13.06
CA LYS A 187 5.32 -10.67 12.32
C LYS A 187 5.40 -10.37 10.84
N VAL A 188 6.36 -10.99 10.17
CA VAL A 188 6.56 -10.86 8.71
C VAL A 188 6.40 -12.22 8.08
N TRP A 189 5.64 -12.29 7.00
CA TRP A 189 5.25 -13.53 6.32
C TRP A 189 5.58 -13.44 4.84
N ASP A 190 6.10 -14.52 4.27
CA ASP A 190 6.12 -14.66 2.81
C ASP A 190 4.71 -15.02 2.27
N LEU A 191 4.57 -14.99 0.95
CA LEU A 191 3.30 -15.32 0.28
C LEU A 191 2.99 -16.83 0.25
N ASN A 192 3.85 -17.68 0.83
CA ASN A 192 3.60 -19.10 1.04
C ASN A 192 3.16 -19.40 2.49
N GLY A 193 2.99 -18.36 3.32
CA GLY A 193 2.60 -18.48 4.72
C GLY A 193 3.72 -18.81 5.69
N ARG A 194 4.98 -18.75 5.25
CA ARG A 194 6.12 -18.93 6.14
C ARG A 194 6.38 -17.63 6.88
N LYS A 195 6.46 -17.72 8.21
CA LYS A 195 6.92 -16.62 9.05
C LYS A 195 8.41 -16.41 8.86
N LEU A 196 8.79 -15.26 8.31
CA LEU A 196 10.18 -14.85 8.07
C LEU A 196 10.79 -14.25 9.34
N HIS A 197 10.04 -13.38 10.02
CA HIS A 197 10.51 -12.66 11.19
C HIS A 197 9.41 -12.51 12.25
N THR A 198 9.84 -12.43 13.51
CA THR A 198 9.04 -11.99 14.66
C THR A 198 9.83 -10.87 15.33
N PHE A 199 9.19 -9.73 15.56
CA PHE A 199 9.75 -8.64 16.37
C PHE A 199 9.05 -8.62 17.72
N GLU A 200 9.85 -8.69 18.77
CA GLU A 200 9.45 -8.71 20.18
C GLU A 200 9.93 -7.43 20.87
N GLY A 201 9.46 -7.19 22.09
CA GLY A 201 9.90 -6.06 22.93
C GLY A 201 8.82 -5.02 23.21
N HIS A 202 7.64 -5.12 22.59
CA HIS A 202 6.50 -4.29 22.96
C HIS A 202 5.85 -4.80 24.25
N GLU A 203 5.62 -3.88 25.18
CA GLU A 203 4.97 -4.18 26.46
C GLU A 203 3.43 -4.08 26.38
N ALA A 204 2.90 -3.55 25.28
CA ALA A 204 1.49 -3.36 24.99
C ALA A 204 1.13 -3.86 23.58
N PRO A 205 -0.17 -4.10 23.28
CA PRO A 205 -0.64 -4.42 21.93
C PRO A 205 -0.12 -3.44 20.88
N VAL A 206 0.20 -3.96 19.71
CA VAL A 206 0.61 -3.13 18.56
C VAL A 206 -0.60 -2.91 17.67
N TYR A 207 -0.96 -1.65 17.43
CA TYR A 207 -2.22 -1.30 16.76
C TYR A 207 -2.09 -0.99 15.28
N SER A 208 -0.92 -0.53 14.84
CA SER A 208 -0.69 -0.27 13.42
C SER A 208 0.76 -0.43 13.02
N VAL A 209 0.94 -0.86 11.77
CA VAL A 209 2.22 -0.94 11.07
C VAL A 209 2.09 -0.21 9.73
N CYS A 210 3.01 0.73 9.47
CA CYS A 210 3.07 1.45 8.20
C CYS A 210 4.43 1.21 7.55
N PRO A 211 4.49 0.42 6.47
CA PRO A 211 5.69 0.28 5.66
C PRO A 211 6.03 1.60 4.97
N HIS A 212 7.25 2.06 5.17
CA HIS A 212 7.79 3.27 4.57
C HIS A 212 8.98 2.94 3.69
N HIS A 213 8.95 3.37 2.44
CA HIS A 213 10.05 3.24 1.49
C HIS A 213 10.77 4.57 1.32
N LYS A 214 12.05 4.63 1.71
CA LYS A 214 12.94 5.73 1.31
C LYS A 214 14.30 5.18 0.90
N GLU A 215 14.71 5.50 -0.33
CA GLU A 215 16.08 5.28 -0.83
C GLU A 215 16.58 3.83 -0.65
N ASN A 216 15.81 2.84 -1.15
CA ASN A 216 16.08 1.40 -1.04
C ASN A 216 16.11 0.81 0.39
N ILE A 217 15.86 1.60 1.43
CA ILE A 217 15.73 1.12 2.81
C ILE A 217 14.25 1.15 3.20
N GLN A 218 13.73 -0.02 3.55
CA GLN A 218 12.44 -0.11 4.19
C GLN A 218 12.54 0.19 5.67
N ARG A 219 11.65 1.03 6.16
CA ARG A 219 11.42 1.28 7.59
C ARG A 219 9.95 1.02 7.88
N PHE A 220 9.63 0.63 9.10
CA PHE A 220 8.24 0.56 9.54
C PHE A 220 8.03 1.67 10.57
N ALA A 221 6.99 2.49 10.37
CA ALA A 221 6.43 3.27 11.47
C ALA A 221 5.43 2.38 12.19
N ILE A 222 5.45 2.42 13.53
CA ILE A 222 4.60 1.59 14.36
C ILE A 222 3.92 2.47 15.39
N SER A 223 2.66 2.17 15.70
CA SER A 223 1.93 2.82 16.78
C SER A 223 1.64 1.80 17.87
N ILE A 224 2.14 2.12 19.06
CA ILE A 224 1.78 1.48 20.33
C ILE A 224 1.04 2.54 21.16
N ASP A 225 -0.15 2.19 21.63
CA ASP A 225 -1.06 3.00 22.46
C ASP A 225 -1.89 4.14 21.82
N PHE A 226 -3.20 4.07 22.02
CA PHE A 226 -4.04 5.22 22.37
C PHE A 226 -4.25 5.14 23.89
N GLN A 227 -3.62 6.02 24.68
CA GLN A 227 -4.19 6.32 26.00
C GLN A 227 -5.42 7.19 25.75
N VAL A 228 -6.60 6.66 26.12
CA VAL A 228 -7.88 7.38 26.10
C VAL A 228 -7.90 8.38 27.25
#